data_AF-K0S9U9-F1
#
_entry.id   AF-K0S9U9-F1
#
_cell.length_a   1.000
_cell.length_b   1.000
_cell.length_c   1.000
_cell.angle_alpha   90.00
_cell.angle_beta   90.00
_cell.angle_gamma   90.00
#
_symmetry.space_group_name_H-M   'P 1'
#
loop_
_entity.id
_entity.type
_entity.pdbx_description
1 polymer ?
#
loop_
_entity_poly.entity_id
_entity_poly.type
_entity_poly.pdbx_seq_one_letter_code
_entity_poly.pdbx_strand_id
1 'polypeptide(L)'
;MIGTNWCQDAGIYEFDLLGDKVKARYSFIYKFEDGEWKVSRPTNDLELHFKACHQVLTPLQIAHHHSSMMPEPLLAATSGSAPAPSGTVLPDDEVRKLFHLWNDALATLDPDTVAKRYSSKPCLLPTVSDIPRTDYDSIKDYFVSFLQKKPQGTILESYVTSGPDWCMDDGIYEFDLLGQKVKARYSFVYTKEGDEWKIAHHHSSQMPEEVVPKASLEAATA
;
A
#
# COMPACT_ATOMS: atom_id res chain seq x y z
N MET A 1 5.37 2.70 8.85
CA MET A 1 4.83 2.81 10.22
C MET A 1 5.18 1.57 11.02
N ILE A 2 5.17 1.64 12.34
CA ILE A 2 5.51 0.52 13.23
C ILE A 2 4.34 0.32 14.20
N GLY A 3 3.65 -0.80 14.10
CA GLY A 3 2.80 -1.33 15.16
C GLY A 3 3.58 -2.34 16.02
N THR A 4 2.98 -2.85 17.08
CA THR A 4 3.65 -3.72 18.07
C THR A 4 4.28 -4.97 17.47
N ASN A 5 3.71 -5.51 16.38
CA ASN A 5 4.16 -6.72 15.70
C ASN A 5 4.14 -6.60 14.17
N TRP A 6 4.08 -5.39 13.62
CA TRP A 6 4.12 -5.18 12.19
C TRP A 6 4.78 -3.84 11.86
N CYS A 7 5.36 -3.74 10.68
CA CYS A 7 5.78 -2.46 10.15
C CYS A 7 5.56 -2.39 8.65
N GLN A 8 5.52 -1.18 8.11
CA GLN A 8 5.41 -0.93 6.69
C GLN A 8 6.49 0.04 6.24
N ASP A 9 7.16 -0.33 5.15
CA ASP A 9 8.07 0.50 4.39
C ASP A 9 7.45 0.77 3.02
N ALA A 10 7.38 2.02 2.61
CA ALA A 10 6.82 2.41 1.32
C ALA A 10 7.55 3.64 0.81
N GLY A 11 7.75 3.72 -0.50
CA GLY A 11 8.52 4.79 -1.09
C GLY A 11 8.49 4.80 -2.61
N ILE A 12 9.27 5.72 -3.16
CA ILE A 12 9.53 5.86 -4.58
C ILE A 12 10.99 5.49 -4.81
N TYR A 13 11.24 4.64 -5.80
CA TYR A 13 12.57 4.34 -6.30
C TYR A 13 12.66 4.71 -7.77
N GLU A 14 13.87 5.02 -8.22
CA GLU A 14 14.16 5.32 -9.62
C GLU A 14 15.14 4.28 -10.15
N PHE A 15 14.88 3.77 -11.35
CA PHE A 15 15.74 2.79 -12.01
C PHE A 15 15.82 3.10 -13.51
N ASP A 16 16.89 2.64 -14.15
CA ASP A 16 17.06 2.75 -15.59
C ASP A 16 16.29 1.61 -16.26
N LEU A 17 15.34 1.96 -17.13
CA LEU A 17 14.64 1.02 -18.00
C LEU A 17 14.84 1.48 -19.43
N LEU A 18 15.60 0.68 -20.21
CA LEU A 18 15.85 0.93 -21.64
C LEU A 18 16.53 2.28 -21.94
N GLY A 19 17.33 2.79 -21.01
CA GLY A 19 18.03 4.07 -21.13
C GLY A 19 17.25 5.26 -20.60
N ASP A 20 15.98 5.06 -20.20
CA ASP A 20 15.17 6.09 -19.55
C ASP A 20 15.13 5.91 -18.03
N LYS A 21 15.14 7.03 -17.31
CA LYS A 21 14.89 7.06 -15.86
C LYS A 21 13.41 6.85 -15.60
N VAL A 22 13.06 5.73 -14.97
CA VAL A 22 11.70 5.40 -14.58
C VAL A 22 11.56 5.41 -13.07
N LYS A 23 10.53 6.11 -12.58
CA LYS A 23 10.14 6.09 -11.17
C LYS A 23 9.06 5.04 -10.95
N ALA A 24 9.22 4.24 -9.91
CA ALA A 24 8.23 3.30 -9.44
C ALA A 24 8.01 3.45 -7.94
N ARG A 25 6.86 2.95 -7.48
CA ARG A 25 6.45 3.00 -6.08
C ARG A 25 6.45 1.60 -5.51
N TYR A 26 6.91 1.45 -4.28
CA TYR A 26 6.92 0.18 -3.56
C TYR A 26 6.18 0.31 -2.22
N SER A 27 5.68 -0.82 -1.72
CA SER A 27 5.14 -0.96 -0.37
C SER A 27 5.42 -2.38 0.10
N PHE A 28 6.14 -2.51 1.21
CA PHE A 28 6.39 -3.77 1.92
C PHE A 28 5.77 -3.69 3.30
N ILE A 29 5.06 -4.74 3.69
CA ILE A 29 4.62 -4.95 5.06
C ILE A 29 5.45 -6.07 5.65
N TYR A 30 5.95 -5.87 6.85
CA TYR A 30 6.64 -6.86 7.64
C TYR A 30 5.78 -7.21 8.85
N LYS A 31 5.72 -8.50 9.20
CA LYS A 31 5.13 -8.99 10.45
C LYS A 31 6.23 -9.60 11.30
N PHE A 32 6.15 -9.40 12.60
CA PHE A 32 7.02 -10.06 13.56
C PHE A 32 6.34 -11.35 14.04
N GLU A 33 6.86 -12.49 13.59
CA GLU A 33 6.32 -13.82 13.84
C GLU A 33 7.47 -14.78 14.19
N ASP A 34 7.27 -15.61 15.21
CA ASP A 34 8.26 -16.59 15.69
C ASP A 34 9.63 -16.00 16.05
N GLY A 35 9.68 -14.74 16.47
CA GLY A 35 10.94 -14.04 16.81
C GLY A 35 11.66 -13.43 15.60
N GLU A 36 11.09 -13.48 14.40
CA GLU A 36 11.68 -12.95 13.17
C GLU A 36 10.75 -11.98 12.44
N TRP A 37 11.32 -10.98 11.77
CA TRP A 37 10.59 -10.12 10.84
C TRP A 37 10.46 -10.78 9.48
N LYS A 38 9.23 -11.08 9.06
CA LYS A 38 8.89 -11.71 7.78
C LYS A 38 8.12 -10.73 6.91
N VAL A 39 8.42 -10.68 5.61
CA VAL A 39 7.59 -9.93 4.65
C VAL A 39 6.22 -10.61 4.59
N SER A 40 5.17 -9.84 4.91
CA SER A 40 3.77 -10.26 4.80
C SER A 40 3.47 -10.59 3.35
N ARG A 41 3.05 -11.84 3.11
CA ARG A 41 2.58 -12.29 1.79
C ARG A 41 1.07 -12.54 1.88
N PRO A 42 0.26 -12.02 0.95
CA PRO A 42 -1.14 -12.44 0.84
C PRO A 42 -1.18 -13.97 0.68
N THR A 43 -1.97 -14.66 1.50
CA THR A 43 -1.89 -16.12 1.64
C THR A 43 -2.52 -16.92 0.50
N ASN A 44 -3.01 -16.29 -0.58
CA ASN A 44 -3.56 -17.02 -1.72
C ASN A 44 -2.89 -16.61 -3.05
N ASP A 45 -2.25 -17.61 -3.67
CA ASP A 45 -2.01 -17.79 -5.12
C ASP A 45 -1.41 -16.62 -5.93
N LEU A 46 -0.45 -15.88 -5.35
CA LEU A 46 0.28 -14.79 -6.04
C LEU A 46 1.75 -15.12 -6.29
N GLU A 47 2.06 -16.36 -6.70
CA GLU A 47 3.35 -16.65 -7.32
C GLU A 47 3.54 -15.85 -8.64
N LEU A 48 2.44 -15.37 -9.23
CA LEU A 48 2.42 -14.63 -10.50
C LEU A 48 2.84 -13.15 -10.38
N HIS A 49 2.44 -12.44 -9.32
CA HIS A 49 2.75 -11.01 -9.16
C HIS A 49 4.24 -10.77 -8.83
N PHE A 50 4.86 -11.68 -8.06
CA PHE A 50 6.28 -11.59 -7.75
C PHE A 50 7.16 -12.02 -8.93
N LYS A 51 6.74 -12.98 -9.76
CA LYS A 51 7.50 -13.38 -10.96
C LYS A 51 7.66 -12.22 -11.95
N ALA A 52 6.67 -11.34 -12.10
CA ALA A 52 6.78 -10.15 -12.96
C ALA A 52 7.79 -9.12 -12.42
N CYS A 53 7.81 -8.86 -11.10
CA CYS A 53 8.83 -7.97 -10.50
C CYS A 53 10.23 -8.60 -10.46
N HIS A 54 10.34 -9.92 -10.30
CA HIS A 54 11.63 -10.61 -10.19
C HIS A 54 12.27 -10.95 -11.55
N GLN A 55 11.47 -11.26 -12.59
CA GLN A 55 12.01 -11.55 -13.93
C GLN A 55 12.62 -10.34 -14.62
N VAL A 56 12.22 -9.11 -14.23
CA VAL A 56 12.79 -7.87 -14.76
C VAL A 56 14.10 -7.47 -14.03
N LEU A 57 14.43 -8.10 -12.90
CA LEU A 57 15.48 -7.64 -11.98
C LEU A 57 16.71 -8.56 -11.85
N THR A 58 17.02 -9.41 -12.82
CA THR A 58 18.37 -10.01 -12.91
C THR A 58 18.82 -10.19 -14.36
N PRO A 59 20.08 -9.84 -14.72
CA PRO A 59 21.24 -9.65 -13.85
C PRO A 59 21.78 -8.21 -13.92
N LEU A 60 21.28 -7.29 -13.10
CA LEU A 60 21.97 -6.04 -12.83
C LEU A 60 22.00 -5.83 -11.32
N GLN A 61 23.21 -5.62 -10.80
CA GLN A 61 23.52 -5.50 -9.38
C GLN A 61 22.48 -4.67 -8.62
N ILE A 62 21.82 -5.31 -7.65
CA ILE A 62 21.06 -4.64 -6.59
C ILE A 62 22.07 -3.83 -5.79
N ALA A 63 22.29 -2.57 -6.20
CA ALA A 63 23.34 -1.74 -5.66
C ALA A 63 22.92 -0.92 -4.43
N HIS A 64 21.63 -0.91 -4.03
CA HIS A 64 21.19 -0.33 -2.76
C HIS A 64 19.85 -0.94 -2.32
N HIS A 65 19.89 -2.16 -1.78
CA HIS A 65 19.04 -2.49 -0.64
C HIS A 65 19.89 -2.23 0.61
N HIS A 66 19.43 -1.44 1.57
CA HIS A 66 19.96 -1.54 2.94
C HIS A 66 19.45 -2.86 3.53
N SER A 67 19.99 -3.97 3.02
CA SER A 67 19.98 -5.27 3.66
C SER A 67 21.18 -5.26 4.60
N SER A 68 20.97 -4.81 5.84
CA SER A 68 21.97 -5.02 6.89
C SER A 68 22.01 -6.51 7.18
N MET A 69 23.04 -7.21 6.67
CA MET A 69 23.42 -8.50 7.25
C MET A 69 23.74 -8.28 8.73
N MET A 70 22.97 -8.90 9.61
CA MET A 70 23.35 -9.01 11.02
C MET A 70 24.60 -9.90 11.11
N PRO A 71 25.66 -9.50 11.82
CA PRO A 71 26.67 -10.46 12.26
C PRO A 71 26.08 -11.30 13.40
N GLU A 72 26.03 -12.62 13.23
CA GLU A 72 25.79 -13.58 14.32
C GLU A 72 27.13 -14.11 14.88
N PRO A 73 27.19 -14.64 16.12
CA PRO A 73 26.34 -14.38 17.28
C PRO A 73 27.16 -14.08 18.55
N LEU A 74 26.67 -13.22 19.45
CA LEU A 74 27.08 -13.30 20.86
C LEU A 74 26.04 -12.70 21.81
N LEU A 75 25.21 -13.59 22.37
CA LEU A 75 24.84 -13.73 23.79
C LEU A 75 23.43 -14.30 23.87
N ALA A 76 23.32 -15.41 24.59
CA ALA A 76 22.06 -16.06 24.93
C ALA A 76 21.11 -15.06 25.60
N ALA A 77 20.12 -14.57 24.84
CA ALA A 77 18.97 -13.92 25.40
C ALA A 77 18.05 -15.02 25.95
N THR A 78 17.78 -14.94 27.25
CA THR A 78 16.78 -15.76 27.94
C THR A 78 15.48 -15.76 27.13
N SER A 79 14.91 -16.94 26.91
CA SER A 79 13.61 -17.18 26.29
C SER A 79 12.48 -16.58 27.14
N GLY A 80 12.33 -15.27 27.09
CA GLY A 80 11.10 -14.60 27.46
C GLY A 80 10.12 -14.78 26.30
N SER A 81 9.06 -15.57 26.52
CA SER A 81 7.90 -15.57 25.61
C SER A 81 7.42 -14.13 25.45
N ALA A 82 7.57 -13.55 24.25
CA ALA A 82 6.95 -12.28 23.96
C ALA A 82 5.44 -12.45 24.20
N PRO A 83 4.78 -11.56 24.98
CA PRO A 83 3.35 -11.67 25.21
C PRO A 83 2.64 -11.70 23.85
N ALA A 84 1.70 -12.64 23.69
CA ALA A 84 0.91 -12.75 22.48
C ALA A 84 0.30 -11.38 22.15
N PRO A 85 0.33 -10.95 20.87
CA PRO A 85 -0.13 -9.64 20.49
C PRO A 85 -1.61 -9.51 20.89
N SER A 86 -1.87 -8.61 21.83
CA SER A 86 -3.20 -8.29 22.34
C SER A 86 -3.74 -7.12 21.53
N GLY A 87 -4.86 -7.31 20.83
CA GLY A 87 -5.48 -6.28 20.00
C GLY A 87 -6.70 -6.81 19.26
N THR A 88 -7.51 -5.91 18.69
CA THR A 88 -8.73 -6.28 17.96
C THR A 88 -8.34 -6.73 16.55
N VAL A 89 -8.67 -7.96 16.17
CA VAL A 89 -8.54 -8.43 14.78
C VAL A 89 -9.88 -8.23 14.07
N LEU A 90 -9.88 -7.50 12.96
CA LEU A 90 -11.09 -7.30 12.14
C LEU A 90 -11.32 -8.48 11.19
N PRO A 91 -12.53 -9.05 11.16
CA PRO A 91 -12.95 -9.98 10.11
C PRO A 91 -12.88 -9.34 8.71
N ASP A 92 -12.62 -10.14 7.69
CA ASP A 92 -12.37 -9.63 6.33
C ASP A 92 -13.56 -8.84 5.73
N ASP A 93 -14.80 -9.16 6.09
CA ASP A 93 -15.98 -8.42 5.66
C ASP A 93 -16.07 -7.04 6.32
N GLU A 94 -15.65 -6.91 7.57
CA GLU A 94 -15.53 -5.62 8.27
C GLU A 94 -14.38 -4.78 7.72
N VAL A 95 -13.25 -5.38 7.33
CA VAL A 95 -12.16 -4.66 6.66
C VAL A 95 -12.65 -4.02 5.36
N ARG A 96 -13.40 -4.75 4.54
CA ARG A 96 -13.95 -4.22 3.27
C ARG A 96 -14.93 -3.07 3.49
N LYS A 97 -15.64 -3.02 4.63
CA LYS A 97 -16.51 -1.89 4.97
C LYS A 97 -15.73 -0.59 5.23
N LEU A 98 -14.45 -0.66 5.58
CA LEU A 98 -13.62 0.53 5.78
C LEU A 98 -13.44 1.33 4.47
N PHE A 99 -13.42 0.66 3.32
CA PHE A 99 -13.44 1.32 2.02
C PHE A 99 -14.72 2.15 1.84
N HIS A 100 -15.89 1.62 2.22
CA HIS A 100 -17.15 2.34 2.09
C HIS A 100 -17.16 3.61 2.95
N LEU A 101 -16.62 3.56 4.17
CA LEU A 101 -16.46 4.77 5.00
C LEU A 101 -15.61 5.86 4.31
N TRP A 102 -14.57 5.45 3.57
CA TRP A 102 -13.74 6.39 2.80
C TRP A 102 -14.44 6.87 1.53
N ASN A 103 -15.14 5.99 0.82
CA ASN A 103 -15.86 6.32 -0.41
C ASN A 103 -17.08 7.22 -0.14
N ASP A 104 -17.77 7.03 0.99
CA ASP A 104 -18.83 7.92 1.48
C ASP A 104 -18.27 9.31 1.84
N ALA A 105 -17.07 9.36 2.42
CA ALA A 105 -16.39 10.63 2.64
C ALA A 105 -16.11 11.37 1.32
N LEU A 106 -15.74 10.67 0.23
CA LEU A 106 -15.61 11.28 -1.08
C LEU A 106 -16.95 11.86 -1.57
N ALA A 107 -18.06 11.16 -1.32
CA ALA A 107 -19.40 11.59 -1.74
C ALA A 107 -19.85 12.91 -1.10
N THR A 108 -19.28 13.27 0.06
CA THR A 108 -19.53 14.58 0.70
C THR A 108 -18.98 15.77 -0.08
N LEU A 109 -18.01 15.53 -0.97
CA LEU A 109 -17.23 16.54 -1.67
C LEU A 109 -16.50 17.53 -0.73
N ASP A 110 -16.31 17.15 0.53
CA ASP A 110 -15.57 17.91 1.52
C ASP A 110 -14.18 17.28 1.77
N PRO A 111 -13.08 17.96 1.38
CA PRO A 111 -11.73 17.41 1.56
C PRO A 111 -11.35 17.25 3.03
N ASP A 112 -11.96 18.02 3.94
CA ASP A 112 -11.75 17.90 5.39
C ASP A 112 -12.29 16.56 5.92
N THR A 113 -13.50 16.21 5.50
CA THR A 113 -14.15 14.93 5.81
C THR A 113 -13.35 13.74 5.30
N VAL A 114 -12.77 13.83 4.09
CA VAL A 114 -11.89 12.79 3.54
C VAL A 114 -10.58 12.71 4.34
N ALA A 115 -9.92 13.83 4.62
CA ALA A 115 -8.65 13.87 5.35
C ALA A 115 -8.78 13.29 6.78
N LYS A 116 -9.93 13.48 7.45
CA LYS A 116 -10.22 12.90 8.77
C LYS A 116 -10.29 11.36 8.79
N ARG A 117 -10.38 10.69 7.64
CA ARG A 117 -10.31 9.23 7.55
C ARG A 117 -8.88 8.71 7.67
N TYR A 118 -7.88 9.56 7.48
CA TYR A 118 -6.47 9.22 7.58
C TYR A 118 -5.97 9.34 9.03
N SER A 119 -4.97 8.53 9.37
CA SER A 119 -4.34 8.49 10.69
C SER A 119 -3.55 9.76 11.00
N SER A 120 -3.06 9.90 12.24
CA SER A 120 -2.18 10.99 12.66
C SER A 120 -0.81 11.02 11.96
N LYS A 121 -0.36 9.90 11.38
CA LYS A 121 0.90 9.77 10.63
C LYS A 121 0.68 9.04 9.30
N PRO A 122 -0.11 9.62 8.38
CA PRO A 122 -0.55 8.92 7.19
C PRO A 122 0.54 8.93 6.11
N CYS A 123 0.43 8.03 5.13
CA CYS A 123 1.15 8.13 3.87
C CYS A 123 0.21 7.82 2.71
N LEU A 124 -0.07 8.82 1.88
CA LEU A 124 -0.81 8.67 0.63
C LEU A 124 0.14 8.82 -0.56
N LEU A 125 0.18 7.79 -1.40
CA LEU A 125 0.83 7.77 -2.71
C LEU A 125 -0.27 7.79 -3.79
N PRO A 126 -0.68 8.99 -4.25
CA PRO A 126 -1.86 9.13 -5.10
C PRO A 126 -1.59 8.79 -6.57
N THR A 127 -2.64 8.46 -7.31
CA THR A 127 -2.55 8.09 -8.74
C THR A 127 -2.01 9.20 -9.64
N VAL A 128 -2.41 10.45 -9.39
CA VAL A 128 -2.19 11.60 -10.31
C VAL A 128 -1.24 12.67 -9.76
N SER A 129 -0.39 12.32 -8.80
CA SER A 129 0.67 13.22 -8.32
C SER A 129 1.91 12.43 -7.92
N ASP A 130 3.08 12.98 -8.25
CA ASP A 130 4.38 12.42 -7.85
C ASP A 130 4.75 12.76 -6.41
N ILE A 131 3.99 13.63 -5.74
CA ILE A 131 4.31 14.12 -4.41
C ILE A 131 3.53 13.28 -3.38
N PRO A 132 4.20 12.52 -2.50
CA PRO A 132 3.56 11.85 -1.37
C PRO A 132 2.85 12.85 -0.45
N ARG A 133 1.74 12.44 0.16
CA ARG A 133 1.04 13.21 1.21
C ARG A 133 1.24 12.50 2.55
N THR A 134 1.97 13.15 3.44
CA THR A 134 2.45 12.52 4.70
C THR A 134 1.86 13.16 5.96
N ASP A 135 0.94 14.10 5.79
CA ASP A 135 0.27 14.81 6.87
C ASP A 135 -1.16 15.18 6.45
N TYR A 136 -1.93 15.67 7.42
CA TYR A 136 -3.33 16.05 7.24
C TYR A 136 -3.52 17.11 6.14
N ASP A 137 -2.71 18.18 6.17
CA ASP A 137 -2.87 19.33 5.28
C ASP A 137 -2.56 18.96 3.82
N SER A 138 -1.51 18.18 3.58
CA SER A 138 -1.13 17.71 2.24
C SER A 138 -2.14 16.70 1.67
N ILE A 139 -2.76 15.88 2.51
CA ILE A 139 -3.86 14.99 2.10
C ILE A 139 -5.09 15.82 1.73
N LYS A 140 -5.47 16.77 2.58
CA LYS A 140 -6.60 17.68 2.33
C LYS A 140 -6.42 18.44 1.02
N ASP A 141 -5.24 19.02 0.80
CA ASP A 141 -4.88 19.73 -0.44
C ASP A 141 -5.05 18.85 -1.69
N TYR A 142 -4.57 17.60 -1.65
CA TYR A 142 -4.79 16.66 -2.75
C TYR A 142 -6.28 16.45 -3.07
N PHE A 143 -7.10 16.29 -2.02
CA PHE A 143 -8.53 16.06 -2.20
C PHE A 143 -9.31 17.30 -2.65
N VAL A 144 -8.82 18.53 -2.45
CA VAL A 144 -9.44 19.74 -3.03
C VAL A 144 -9.61 19.60 -4.54
N SER A 145 -8.58 19.13 -5.24
CA SER A 145 -8.62 18.95 -6.70
C SER A 145 -9.30 17.65 -7.10
N PHE A 146 -9.04 16.55 -6.38
CA PHE A 146 -9.60 15.25 -6.73
C PHE A 146 -11.14 15.22 -6.64
N LEU A 147 -11.72 15.88 -5.62
CA LEU A 147 -13.16 15.90 -5.39
C LEU A 147 -13.94 16.70 -6.45
N GLN A 148 -13.30 17.60 -7.20
CA GLN A 148 -13.94 18.30 -8.32
C GLN A 148 -14.42 17.33 -9.41
N LYS A 149 -13.82 16.13 -9.48
CA LYS A 149 -14.21 15.05 -10.40
C LYS A 149 -15.37 14.20 -9.89
N LYS A 150 -15.94 14.54 -8.72
CA LYS A 150 -17.02 13.78 -8.05
C LYS A 150 -16.77 12.27 -8.02
N PRO A 151 -15.57 11.83 -7.56
CA PRO A 151 -15.14 10.45 -7.68
C PRO A 151 -16.02 9.52 -6.85
N GLN A 152 -16.43 8.40 -7.45
CA GLN A 152 -17.09 7.29 -6.75
C GLN A 152 -16.46 5.97 -7.16
N GLY A 153 -15.92 5.25 -6.18
CA GLY A 153 -15.19 4.00 -6.39
C GLY A 153 -16.05 2.76 -6.15
N THR A 154 -15.81 1.72 -6.93
CA THR A 154 -16.30 0.36 -6.70
C THR A 154 -15.11 -0.61 -6.61
N ILE A 155 -15.02 -1.42 -5.55
CA ILE A 155 -14.06 -2.51 -5.46
C ILE A 155 -14.47 -3.61 -6.45
N LEU A 156 -13.53 -4.04 -7.31
CA LEU A 156 -13.70 -5.15 -8.24
C LEU A 156 -13.07 -6.44 -7.68
N GLU A 157 -11.90 -6.31 -7.06
CA GLU A 157 -11.14 -7.40 -6.45
C GLU A 157 -10.56 -6.92 -5.11
N SER A 158 -10.57 -7.79 -4.10
CA SER A 158 -10.11 -7.46 -2.73
C SER A 158 -9.40 -8.66 -2.09
N TYR A 159 -8.22 -8.40 -1.54
CA TYR A 159 -7.33 -9.33 -0.87
C TYR A 159 -7.02 -8.78 0.52
N VAL A 160 -7.69 -9.35 1.53
CA VAL A 160 -7.59 -8.86 2.91
C VAL A 160 -6.49 -9.58 3.68
N THR A 161 -5.78 -8.83 4.53
CA THR A 161 -4.91 -9.38 5.57
C THR A 161 -5.15 -8.61 6.87
N SER A 162 -5.46 -9.30 7.95
CA SER A 162 -5.72 -8.68 9.26
C SER A 162 -4.75 -9.16 10.34
N GLY A 163 -4.53 -8.32 11.34
CA GLY A 163 -3.84 -8.65 12.57
C GLY A 163 -4.33 -7.80 13.74
N PRO A 164 -3.74 -7.94 14.93
CA PRO A 164 -4.16 -7.17 16.11
C PRO A 164 -3.96 -5.66 15.91
N ASP A 165 -5.07 -4.91 15.91
CA ASP A 165 -5.14 -3.45 15.74
C ASP A 165 -4.57 -2.90 14.42
N TRP A 166 -4.47 -3.74 13.40
CA TRP A 166 -4.17 -3.35 12.02
C TRP A 166 -4.83 -4.28 11.00
N CYS A 167 -5.12 -3.77 9.82
CA CYS A 167 -5.56 -4.57 8.69
C CYS A 167 -5.16 -3.94 7.37
N MET A 168 -5.25 -4.70 6.30
CA MET A 168 -4.94 -4.29 4.95
C MET A 168 -5.97 -4.85 3.98
N ASP A 169 -6.32 -4.03 2.99
CA ASP A 169 -7.09 -4.44 1.81
C ASP A 169 -6.31 -3.98 0.58
N ASP A 170 -5.86 -4.93 -0.23
CA ASP A 170 -5.25 -4.71 -1.52
C ASP A 170 -6.21 -5.15 -2.62
N GLY A 171 -6.13 -4.53 -3.80
CA GLY A 171 -6.91 -5.02 -4.92
C GLY A 171 -7.01 -4.07 -6.10
N ILE A 172 -8.12 -4.20 -6.82
CA ILE A 172 -8.47 -3.41 -7.98
C ILE A 172 -9.80 -2.74 -7.72
N TYR A 173 -9.86 -1.42 -7.93
CA TYR A 173 -11.10 -0.67 -7.95
C TYR A 173 -11.32 0.00 -9.31
N GLU A 174 -12.55 0.45 -9.54
CA GLU A 174 -12.91 1.30 -10.66
C GLU A 174 -13.55 2.58 -10.12
N PHE A 175 -13.03 3.73 -10.52
CA PHE A 175 -13.67 5.02 -10.27
C PHE A 175 -14.56 5.42 -11.43
N ASP A 176 -15.75 5.92 -11.10
CA ASP A 176 -16.51 6.81 -11.96
C ASP A 176 -16.06 8.26 -11.68
N LEU A 177 -15.52 8.91 -12.71
CA LEU A 177 -15.10 10.31 -12.71
C LEU A 177 -15.96 11.06 -13.73
N LEU A 178 -17.13 11.54 -13.31
CA LEU A 178 -18.10 12.26 -14.18
C LEU A 178 -18.48 11.46 -15.45
N GLY A 179 -18.69 10.16 -15.32
CA GLY A 179 -19.06 9.24 -16.40
C GLY A 179 -17.87 8.55 -17.07
N GLN A 180 -16.63 8.94 -16.75
CA GLN A 180 -15.44 8.22 -17.18
C GLN A 180 -15.07 7.14 -16.15
N LYS A 181 -15.08 5.88 -16.58
CA LYS A 181 -14.64 4.74 -15.77
C LYS A 181 -13.13 4.57 -15.88
N VAL A 182 -12.44 4.53 -14.74
CA VAL A 182 -10.98 4.37 -14.65
C VAL A 182 -10.64 3.28 -13.66
N LYS A 183 -9.95 2.23 -14.11
CA LYS A 183 -9.46 1.16 -13.24
C LYS A 183 -8.11 1.52 -12.65
N ALA A 184 -7.90 1.09 -11.41
CA ALA A 184 -6.63 1.29 -10.74
C ALA A 184 -6.42 0.23 -9.65
N ARG A 185 -5.14 -0.02 -9.35
CA ARG A 185 -4.72 -0.86 -8.23
C ARG A 185 -4.71 -0.01 -6.97
N TYR A 186 -5.03 -0.63 -5.85
CA TYR A 186 -4.99 0.01 -4.54
C TYR A 186 -4.37 -0.88 -3.46
N SER A 187 -3.81 -0.21 -2.45
CA SER A 187 -3.45 -0.77 -1.16
C SER A 187 -3.91 0.18 -0.07
N PHE A 188 -4.84 -0.24 0.79
CA PHE A 188 -5.19 0.46 2.02
C PHE A 188 -4.65 -0.32 3.21
N VAL A 189 -3.83 0.33 4.04
CA VAL A 189 -3.45 -0.18 5.36
C VAL A 189 -4.14 0.67 6.41
N TYR A 190 -4.85 0.02 7.31
CA TYR A 190 -5.57 0.63 8.40
C TYR A 190 -4.90 0.31 9.73
N THR A 191 -4.93 1.28 10.64
CA THR A 191 -4.54 1.11 12.03
C THR A 191 -5.63 1.65 12.93
N LYS A 192 -5.72 1.12 14.15
CA LYS A 192 -6.66 1.58 15.15
C LYS A 192 -6.06 2.76 15.93
N GLU A 193 -6.69 3.93 15.88
CA GLU A 193 -6.35 5.08 16.71
C GLU A 193 -7.52 5.34 17.68
N GLY A 194 -7.33 5.02 18.97
CA GLY A 194 -8.43 4.98 19.93
C GLY A 194 -9.44 3.90 19.55
N ASP A 195 -10.70 4.30 19.35
CA ASP A 195 -11.79 3.40 18.94
C ASP A 195 -12.07 3.46 17.42
N GLU A 196 -11.30 4.25 16.66
CA GLU A 196 -11.53 4.45 15.23
C GLU A 196 -10.47 3.75 14.35
N TRP A 197 -10.93 3.13 13.26
CA TRP A 197 -10.06 2.65 12.19
C TRP A 197 -9.73 3.78 11.22
N LYS A 198 -8.42 4.04 11.07
CA LYS A 198 -7.86 5.13 10.27
C LYS A 198 -6.97 4.59 9.16
N ILE A 199 -6.99 5.26 8.01
CA ILE A 199 -6.10 4.97 6.89
C ILE A 199 -4.70 5.44 7.24
N ALA A 200 -3.83 4.47 7.43
CA ALA A 200 -2.47 4.66 7.84
C ALA A 200 -1.58 4.76 6.58
N HIS A 201 -1.86 3.95 5.56
CA HIS A 201 -1.25 4.07 4.25
C HIS A 201 -2.29 3.84 3.15
N HIS A 202 -2.19 4.62 2.09
CA HIS A 202 -3.00 4.46 0.88
C HIS A 202 -2.09 4.63 -0.33
N HIS A 203 -1.99 3.60 -1.15
CA HIS A 203 -1.31 3.70 -2.44
C HIS A 203 -2.31 3.38 -3.54
N SER A 204 -2.43 4.28 -4.51
CA SER A 204 -3.17 4.04 -5.73
C SER A 204 -2.32 4.27 -6.97
N SER A 205 -2.48 3.42 -7.97
CA SER A 205 -1.78 3.50 -9.25
C SER A 205 -2.68 3.07 -10.41
N GLN A 206 -2.46 3.65 -11.59
CA GLN A 206 -3.13 3.21 -12.82
C GLN A 206 -2.79 1.76 -13.14
N MET A 207 -3.61 1.15 -14.01
CA MET A 207 -3.26 -0.14 -14.59
C MET A 207 -2.01 0.03 -15.46
N PRO A 208 -0.97 -0.80 -15.29
CA PRO A 208 0.30 -0.60 -15.97
C PRO A 208 0.17 -0.77 -17.50
N GLU A 209 -0.70 -1.65 -17.96
CA GLU A 209 -0.96 -1.87 -19.40
C GLU A 209 -1.62 -0.66 -20.09
N GLU A 210 -2.29 0.22 -19.33
CA GLU A 210 -2.85 1.47 -19.85
C GLU A 210 -1.78 2.57 -20.02
N VAL A 211 -0.66 2.46 -19.29
CA VAL A 211 0.44 3.43 -19.29
C VAL A 211 1.58 2.98 -20.20
N VAL A 212 1.87 1.68 -20.21
CA VAL A 212 2.92 1.06 -21.02
C VAL A 212 2.29 -0.07 -21.84
N PRO A 213 2.01 0.17 -23.14
CA PRO A 213 1.46 -0.85 -24.01
C PRO A 213 2.38 -2.07 -24.09
N LYS A 214 1.81 -3.27 -24.05
CA LYS A 214 2.55 -4.55 -24.11
C LYS A 214 3.51 -4.63 -25.31
N ALA A 215 3.12 -4.07 -26.45
CA ALA A 215 3.96 -4.01 -27.65
C ALA A 215 5.29 -3.25 -27.42
N SER A 216 5.30 -2.24 -26.53
CA SER A 216 6.50 -1.48 -26.17
C SER A 216 7.46 -2.29 -25.32
N LEU A 217 6.95 -3.22 -24.49
CA LEU A 217 7.78 -4.12 -23.69
C LEU A 217 8.37 -5.25 -24.55
N GLU A 218 7.62 -5.78 -25.51
CA GLU A 218 8.08 -6.84 -26.40
C GLU A 218 9.19 -6.35 -27.36
N ALA A 219 9.05 -5.16 -27.93
CA ALA A 219 10.05 -4.55 -28.81
C ALA A 219 11.39 -4.26 -28.11
N ALA A 220 11.37 -4.09 -26.79
CA ALA A 220 12.54 -3.79 -25.98
C ALA A 220 13.38 -5.04 -25.61
N THR A 221 12.82 -6.23 -25.81
CA THR A 221 13.43 -7.52 -25.49
C THR A 221 13.93 -8.28 -26.71
N ALA A 222 13.78 -7.70 -27.91
CA ALA A 222 14.24 -8.23 -29.20
C ALA A 222 15.57 -7.59 -29.63
#